data_AF-A0A5B8FGS6-F1
#
_entry.id   AF-A0A5B8FGS6-F1
#
_cell.length_a   1.000
_cell.length_b   1.000
_cell.length_c   1.000
_cell.angle_alpha   90.00
_cell.angle_beta   90.00
_cell.angle_gamma   90.00
#
_symmetry.space_group_name_H-M   'P 1'
#
loop_
_entity.id
_entity.type
_entity.pdbx_description
1 polymer ?
#
loop_
_entity_poly.entity_id
_entity_poly.type
_entity_poly.pdbx_seq_one_letter_code
_entity_poly.pdbx_strand_id
1 'polypeptide(L)'
;MAHIRVTAGAAGLQPVGPGEPLSARLRGAARGLPARAPLLILVHGYRYDPHSPAASPHHTLYAAEGPDAWAARLGFDAPGGGLCVGFGWNARAPHLPELLRRGRTGFARVYERAGATGAALATLIGALAEAAPGRPVDILAHSLGARVALGALPHLDAAGAAALGRIILLGGAEFAGRAEAAFAAAPEAACPEVYSIVSRQNDPFDTLFELFAPRGAGADHALSRKLPRLRNWLALQIDSPGTRRWATSRGIALEAPAGRICHNGFYTLPGAMELYAGILREREIFSVAALRGSPALAEHEPRWARFGPLPPMPGAGRGRGLFRPRIGRQRAP
;
A
#
# COMPACT_ATOMS: atom_id res chain seq x y z
N MET A 1 -12.61 20.40 -8.18
CA MET A 1 -11.98 19.25 -7.50
C MET A 1 -11.60 18.21 -8.53
N ALA A 2 -10.37 17.69 -8.50
CA ALA A 2 -9.95 16.67 -9.44
C ALA A 2 -9.81 15.32 -8.72
N HIS A 3 -10.93 14.62 -8.57
CA HIS A 3 -10.96 13.24 -8.10
C HIS A 3 -11.29 12.34 -9.29
N ILE A 4 -10.36 11.46 -9.65
CA ILE A 4 -10.54 10.49 -10.73
C ILE A 4 -10.62 9.10 -10.11
N ARG A 5 -11.51 8.27 -10.64
CA ARG A 5 -11.65 6.87 -10.23
C ARG A 5 -11.31 5.99 -11.41
N VAL A 6 -10.49 4.97 -11.18
CA VAL A 6 -10.00 4.05 -12.21
C VAL A 6 -10.03 2.62 -11.70
N THR A 7 -10.36 1.67 -12.56
CA THR A 7 -10.33 0.25 -12.26
C THR A 7 -9.28 -0.45 -13.12
N ALA A 8 -8.41 -1.24 -12.50
CA ALA A 8 -7.53 -2.16 -13.21
C ALA A 8 -8.32 -3.41 -13.63
N GLY A 9 -8.40 -3.66 -14.93
CA GLY A 9 -9.03 -4.83 -15.53
C GLY A 9 -8.09 -5.58 -16.48
N ALA A 10 -8.58 -6.67 -17.08
CA ALA A 10 -7.81 -7.48 -18.03
C ALA A 10 -7.39 -6.69 -19.30
N ALA A 11 -8.17 -5.68 -19.68
CA ALA A 11 -7.89 -4.81 -20.82
C ALA A 11 -7.07 -3.55 -20.45
N GLY A 12 -6.52 -3.49 -19.23
CA GLY A 12 -5.79 -2.33 -18.72
C GLY A 12 -6.63 -1.43 -17.80
N LEU A 13 -6.26 -0.15 -17.74
CA LEU A 13 -6.87 0.85 -16.86
C LEU A 13 -8.17 1.40 -17.45
N GLN A 14 -9.27 1.28 -16.72
CA GLN A 14 -10.59 1.74 -17.13
C GLN A 14 -11.07 2.87 -16.22
N PRO A 15 -11.23 4.11 -16.72
CA PRO A 15 -11.80 5.20 -15.93
C PRO A 15 -13.26 4.90 -15.58
N VAL A 16 -13.69 5.25 -14.36
CA VAL A 16 -15.08 5.09 -13.92
C VAL A 16 -15.92 6.29 -14.38
N GLY A 17 -17.10 6.00 -14.91
CA GLY A 17 -18.05 6.97 -15.47
C GLY A 17 -17.87 7.17 -16.99
N PRO A 18 -18.90 7.68 -17.67
CA PRO A 18 -18.84 7.97 -19.10
C PRO A 18 -17.84 9.10 -19.39
N GLY A 19 -17.31 9.13 -20.60
CA GLY A 19 -16.58 10.30 -21.10
C GLY A 19 -15.25 9.98 -21.77
N GLU A 20 -14.32 10.91 -21.60
CA GLU A 20 -13.03 10.96 -22.30
C GLU A 20 -12.03 9.88 -21.82
N PRO A 21 -11.03 9.54 -22.64
CA PRO A 21 -9.96 8.62 -22.26
C PRO A 21 -9.25 9.06 -20.97
N LEU A 22 -8.76 8.09 -20.18
CA LEU A 22 -8.08 8.36 -18.90
C LEU A 22 -6.97 9.41 -19.04
N SER A 23 -6.16 9.35 -20.11
CA SER A 23 -5.08 10.31 -20.34
C SER A 23 -5.56 11.75 -20.54
N ALA A 24 -6.77 11.96 -21.11
CA ALA A 24 -7.38 13.28 -21.24
C ALA A 24 -7.87 13.77 -19.87
N ARG A 25 -8.53 12.91 -19.08
CA ARG A 25 -8.99 13.22 -17.72
C ARG A 25 -7.82 13.65 -16.83
N LEU A 26 -6.72 12.89 -16.84
CA LEU A 26 -5.54 13.17 -16.02
C LEU A 26 -4.90 14.51 -16.44
N ARG A 27 -4.73 14.77 -17.74
CA ARG A 27 -4.17 16.03 -18.24
C ARG A 27 -5.07 17.23 -17.97
N GLY A 28 -6.39 17.07 -18.09
CA GLY A 28 -7.36 18.12 -17.76
C GLY A 28 -7.32 18.47 -16.27
N ALA A 29 -7.36 17.45 -15.43
CA ALA A 29 -7.22 17.57 -13.97
C ALA A 29 -5.90 18.24 -13.57
N ALA A 30 -4.77 17.78 -14.11
CA ALA A 30 -3.45 18.29 -13.76
C ALA A 30 -3.22 19.76 -14.14
N ARG A 31 -3.73 20.18 -15.31
CA ARG A 31 -3.61 21.56 -15.82
C ARG A 31 -4.32 22.58 -14.92
N GLY A 32 -5.42 22.20 -14.29
CA GLY A 32 -6.17 23.10 -13.39
C GLY A 32 -5.56 23.24 -12.00
N LEU A 33 -4.44 22.57 -11.70
CA LEU A 33 -3.86 22.52 -10.36
C LEU A 33 -2.64 23.45 -10.20
N PRO A 34 -2.48 24.07 -9.01
CA PRO A 34 -1.26 24.78 -8.65
C PRO A 34 0.00 23.92 -8.88
N ALA A 35 1.13 24.58 -9.16
CA ALA A 35 2.39 23.89 -9.50
C ALA A 35 2.85 22.87 -8.46
N ARG A 36 2.58 23.13 -7.17
CA ARG A 36 2.97 22.28 -6.03
C ARG A 36 1.83 21.40 -5.50
N ALA A 37 0.69 21.34 -6.17
CA ALA A 37 -0.45 20.56 -5.69
C ALA A 37 -0.10 19.06 -5.76
N PRO A 38 -0.41 18.28 -4.70
CA PRO A 38 -0.01 16.87 -4.61
C PRO A 38 -0.79 16.01 -5.61
N LEU A 39 -0.15 14.96 -6.12
CA LEU A 39 -0.78 13.89 -6.88
C LEU A 39 -0.77 12.63 -6.03
N LEU A 40 -1.93 12.05 -5.75
CA LEU A 40 -2.06 10.90 -4.86
C LEU A 40 -2.86 9.79 -5.52
N ILE A 41 -2.34 8.55 -5.43
CA ILE A 41 -3.07 7.34 -5.77
C ILE A 41 -3.50 6.65 -4.48
N LEU A 42 -4.79 6.32 -4.37
CA LEU A 42 -5.36 5.58 -3.27
C LEU A 42 -5.56 4.12 -3.65
N VAL A 43 -5.01 3.18 -2.86
CA VAL A 43 -5.05 1.74 -3.14
C VAL A 43 -5.69 0.98 -1.98
N HIS A 44 -6.84 0.38 -2.22
CA HIS A 44 -7.59 -0.38 -1.20
C HIS A 44 -6.99 -1.77 -0.97
N GLY A 45 -7.44 -2.41 0.12
CA GLY A 45 -7.00 -3.73 0.54
C GLY A 45 -7.93 -4.88 0.11
N TYR A 46 -7.81 -6.00 0.81
CA TYR A 46 -8.62 -7.21 0.64
C TYR A 46 -10.13 -6.94 0.83
N ARG A 47 -10.98 -7.76 0.18
CA ARG A 47 -12.47 -7.74 0.23
C ARG A 47 -13.19 -6.70 -0.63
N TYR A 48 -12.49 -5.80 -1.29
CA TYR A 48 -13.11 -4.86 -2.25
C TYR A 48 -13.17 -5.45 -3.66
N ASP A 49 -14.22 -5.10 -4.40
CA ASP A 49 -14.40 -5.47 -5.80
C ASP A 49 -15.08 -4.33 -6.56
N PRO A 50 -14.36 -3.59 -7.42
CA PRO A 50 -14.89 -2.51 -8.23
C PRO A 50 -16.08 -2.89 -9.12
N HIS A 51 -16.24 -4.18 -9.44
CA HIS A 51 -17.33 -4.68 -10.27
C HIS A 51 -18.58 -5.06 -9.46
N SER A 52 -18.50 -5.05 -8.13
CA SER A 52 -19.61 -5.39 -7.24
C SER A 52 -20.12 -4.13 -6.54
N PRO A 53 -21.37 -3.67 -6.80
CA PRO A 53 -21.90 -2.46 -6.17
C PRO A 53 -21.80 -2.45 -4.63
N ALA A 54 -22.05 -3.60 -4.00
CA ALA A 54 -22.03 -3.76 -2.54
C ALA A 54 -20.62 -3.79 -1.91
N ALA A 55 -19.57 -3.99 -2.72
CA ALA A 55 -18.20 -4.08 -2.27
C ALA A 55 -17.25 -3.15 -3.05
N SER A 56 -17.81 -2.20 -3.80
CA SER A 56 -17.03 -1.32 -4.65
C SER A 56 -16.34 -0.26 -3.80
N PRO A 57 -15.00 -0.14 -3.91
CA PRO A 57 -14.27 0.94 -3.25
C PRO A 57 -14.67 2.31 -3.83
N HIS A 58 -15.17 2.35 -5.07
CA HIS A 58 -15.63 3.57 -5.76
C HIS A 58 -16.89 4.19 -5.14
N HIS A 59 -17.62 3.42 -4.33
CA HIS A 59 -18.82 3.86 -3.61
C HIS A 59 -18.57 4.07 -2.11
N THR A 60 -17.37 3.74 -1.62
CA THR A 60 -17.01 3.84 -0.20
C THR A 60 -15.74 4.67 -0.04
N LEU A 61 -14.56 4.02 -0.06
CA LEU A 61 -13.27 4.65 0.20
C LEU A 61 -12.92 5.77 -0.79
N TYR A 62 -13.33 5.61 -2.05
CA TYR A 62 -13.10 6.57 -3.13
C TYR A 62 -14.38 7.33 -3.49
N ALA A 63 -15.38 7.37 -2.61
CA ALA A 63 -16.48 8.31 -2.76
C ALA A 63 -15.97 9.75 -2.61
N ALA A 64 -16.72 10.72 -3.13
CA ALA A 64 -16.41 12.14 -2.93
C ALA A 64 -16.66 12.57 -1.48
N GLU A 65 -17.65 11.95 -0.84
CA GLU A 65 -18.11 12.27 0.50
C GLU A 65 -18.46 10.99 1.27
N GLY A 66 -18.57 11.12 2.59
CA GLY A 66 -18.89 10.01 3.49
C GLY A 66 -17.81 9.81 4.58
N PRO A 67 -18.12 9.00 5.60
CA PRO A 67 -17.27 8.83 6.78
C PRO A 67 -15.89 8.21 6.46
N ASP A 68 -15.81 7.45 5.39
CA ASP A 68 -14.59 6.77 4.94
C ASP A 68 -14.04 7.33 3.61
N ALA A 69 -14.55 8.46 3.12
CA ALA A 69 -14.09 9.07 1.89
C ALA A 69 -12.65 9.59 2.05
N TRP A 70 -11.68 8.79 1.63
CA TRP A 70 -10.27 9.04 1.91
C TRP A 70 -9.77 10.35 1.30
N ALA A 71 -10.18 10.67 0.07
CA ALA A 71 -9.76 11.91 -0.59
C ALA A 71 -10.16 13.15 0.22
N ALA A 72 -11.42 13.24 0.67
CA ALA A 72 -11.92 14.35 1.50
C ALA A 72 -11.21 14.39 2.86
N ARG A 73 -11.04 13.23 3.51
CA ARG A 73 -10.35 13.15 4.81
C ARG A 73 -8.86 13.45 4.75
N LEU A 74 -8.27 13.40 3.56
CA LEU A 74 -6.91 13.86 3.29
C LEU A 74 -6.88 15.30 2.76
N GLY A 75 -8.00 16.02 2.66
CA GLY A 75 -8.07 17.41 2.20
C GLY A 75 -7.91 17.63 0.70
N PHE A 76 -8.25 16.64 -0.14
CA PHE A 76 -8.24 16.78 -1.61
C PHE A 76 -9.54 17.37 -2.19
N ASP A 77 -10.52 17.61 -1.34
CA ASP A 77 -11.78 18.30 -1.66
C ASP A 77 -11.59 19.84 -1.64
N ALA A 78 -10.68 20.36 -0.82
CA ALA A 78 -10.36 21.79 -0.80
C ALA A 78 -9.85 22.33 -2.17
N PRO A 79 -10.14 23.60 -2.53
CA PRO A 79 -9.52 24.25 -3.68
C PRO A 79 -8.00 24.19 -3.63
N GLY A 80 -7.37 23.74 -4.72
CA GLY A 80 -5.91 23.54 -4.76
C GLY A 80 -5.40 22.31 -3.99
N GLY A 81 -6.30 21.48 -3.43
CA GLY A 81 -5.98 20.32 -2.59
C GLY A 81 -5.23 19.18 -3.27
N GLY A 82 -5.12 19.19 -4.60
CA GLY A 82 -4.39 18.20 -5.40
C GLY A 82 -5.26 17.40 -6.37
N LEU A 83 -4.64 16.42 -7.03
CA LEU A 83 -5.31 15.37 -7.80
C LEU A 83 -5.27 14.08 -7.00
N CYS A 84 -6.44 13.52 -6.71
CA CYS A 84 -6.55 12.22 -6.09
C CYS A 84 -7.10 11.19 -7.09
N VAL A 85 -6.47 10.02 -7.19
CA VAL A 85 -6.89 8.92 -8.05
C VAL A 85 -7.23 7.68 -7.22
N GLY A 86 -8.50 7.30 -7.16
CA GLY A 86 -8.95 6.04 -6.57
C GLY A 86 -8.67 4.86 -7.49
N PHE A 87 -7.71 4.01 -7.13
CA PHE A 87 -7.28 2.84 -7.91
C PHE A 87 -7.98 1.56 -7.42
N GLY A 88 -9.04 1.17 -8.13
CA GLY A 88 -9.78 -0.05 -7.90
C GLY A 88 -9.14 -1.28 -8.55
N TRP A 89 -9.06 -2.39 -7.82
CA TRP A 89 -8.66 -3.69 -8.34
C TRP A 89 -9.50 -4.80 -7.71
N ASN A 90 -9.63 -5.95 -8.37
CA ASN A 90 -10.42 -7.04 -7.79
C ASN A 90 -9.65 -7.70 -6.62
N ALA A 91 -10.01 -7.35 -5.39
CA ALA A 91 -9.40 -7.87 -4.17
C ALA A 91 -10.27 -8.94 -3.47
N ARG A 92 -11.11 -9.64 -4.23
CA ARG A 92 -11.98 -10.72 -3.73
C ARG A 92 -11.71 -12.06 -4.42
N ALA A 93 -11.86 -13.12 -3.63
CA ALA A 93 -12.00 -14.49 -4.11
C ALA A 93 -12.72 -15.33 -3.05
N PRO A 94 -13.54 -16.31 -3.44
CA PRO A 94 -14.19 -17.21 -2.50
C PRO A 94 -13.16 -18.14 -1.84
N HIS A 95 -13.29 -18.38 -0.52
CA HIS A 95 -12.30 -19.17 0.23
C HIS A 95 -12.49 -20.68 0.08
N LEU A 96 -13.66 -21.19 0.47
CA LEU A 96 -13.95 -22.63 0.55
C LEU A 96 -13.99 -23.31 -0.84
N PRO A 97 -14.66 -22.75 -1.87
CA PRO A 97 -14.62 -23.32 -3.22
C PRO A 97 -13.21 -23.38 -3.82
N GLU A 98 -12.35 -22.40 -3.54
CA GLU A 98 -10.98 -22.39 -4.07
C GLU A 98 -10.10 -23.43 -3.36
N LEU A 99 -10.26 -23.58 -2.04
CA LEU A 99 -9.56 -24.58 -1.28
C LEU A 99 -9.90 -25.99 -1.76
N LEU A 100 -11.19 -26.29 -1.93
CA LEU A 100 -11.66 -27.60 -2.39
C LEU A 100 -11.21 -27.91 -3.82
N ARG A 101 -11.24 -26.92 -4.73
CA ARG A 101 -10.95 -27.14 -6.15
C ARG A 101 -9.45 -27.19 -6.47
N ARG A 102 -8.64 -26.39 -5.76
CA ARG A 102 -7.23 -26.15 -6.14
C ARG A 102 -6.25 -26.38 -5.00
N GLY A 103 -6.71 -26.77 -3.83
CA GLY A 103 -5.89 -26.90 -2.63
C GLY A 103 -5.26 -25.59 -2.19
N ARG A 104 -5.86 -24.43 -2.51
CA ARG A 104 -5.36 -23.10 -2.11
C ARG A 104 -6.48 -22.18 -1.65
N THR A 105 -6.22 -21.35 -0.64
CA THR A 105 -7.24 -20.42 -0.14
C THR A 105 -7.52 -19.29 -1.14
N GLY A 106 -8.72 -18.74 -1.12
CA GLY A 106 -9.05 -17.52 -1.87
C GLY A 106 -8.10 -16.35 -1.55
N PHE A 107 -7.60 -16.27 -0.31
CA PHE A 107 -6.63 -15.25 0.07
C PHE A 107 -5.31 -15.38 -0.70
N ALA A 108 -4.76 -16.60 -0.83
CA ALA A 108 -3.55 -16.85 -1.60
C ALA A 108 -3.67 -16.38 -3.06
N ARG A 109 -4.83 -16.60 -3.68
CA ARG A 109 -5.11 -16.14 -5.05
C ARG A 109 -5.18 -14.62 -5.15
N VAL A 110 -5.86 -13.96 -4.21
CA VAL A 110 -5.93 -12.50 -4.21
C VAL A 110 -4.56 -11.90 -3.92
N TYR A 111 -3.75 -12.52 -3.08
CA TYR A 111 -2.38 -12.11 -2.83
C TYR A 111 -1.52 -12.18 -4.12
N GLU A 112 -1.59 -13.26 -4.89
CA GLU A 112 -0.89 -13.34 -6.19
C GLU A 112 -1.38 -12.28 -7.16
N ARG A 113 -2.70 -12.09 -7.26
CA ARG A 113 -3.31 -11.04 -8.09
C ARG A 113 -2.84 -9.65 -7.67
N ALA A 114 -2.73 -9.37 -6.38
CA ALA A 114 -2.22 -8.09 -5.89
C ALA A 114 -0.82 -7.80 -6.45
N GLY A 115 0.06 -8.80 -6.43
CA GLY A 115 1.40 -8.67 -7.01
C GLY A 115 1.35 -8.39 -8.52
N ALA A 116 0.53 -9.13 -9.27
CA ALA A 116 0.36 -8.92 -10.72
C ALA A 116 -0.30 -7.58 -11.07
N THR A 117 -1.14 -7.05 -10.19
CA THR A 117 -1.83 -5.76 -10.36
C THR A 117 -0.84 -4.58 -10.28
N GLY A 118 0.34 -4.79 -9.69
CA GLY A 118 1.41 -3.78 -9.64
C GLY A 118 1.78 -3.21 -11.01
N ALA A 119 1.79 -4.01 -12.07
CA ALA A 119 2.07 -3.52 -13.43
C ALA A 119 1.03 -2.47 -13.89
N ALA A 120 -0.26 -2.67 -13.60
CA ALA A 120 -1.30 -1.71 -13.94
C ALA A 120 -1.17 -0.42 -13.11
N LEU A 121 -0.76 -0.53 -11.85
CA LEU A 121 -0.48 0.64 -11.01
C LEU A 121 0.74 1.41 -11.54
N ALA A 122 1.80 0.73 -12.00
CA ALA A 122 2.94 1.37 -12.64
C ALA A 122 2.54 2.14 -13.91
N THR A 123 1.66 1.57 -14.75
CA THR A 123 1.09 2.30 -15.90
C THR A 123 0.34 3.57 -15.48
N LEU A 124 -0.39 3.55 -14.36
CA LEU A 124 -1.06 4.74 -13.86
C LEU A 124 -0.07 5.80 -13.37
N ILE A 125 1.00 5.39 -12.69
CA ILE A 125 2.06 6.29 -12.21
C ILE A 125 2.72 6.99 -13.41
N GLY A 126 3.09 6.24 -14.45
CA GLY A 126 3.63 6.81 -15.70
C GLY A 126 2.64 7.78 -16.36
N ALA A 127 1.36 7.42 -16.46
CA ALA A 127 0.34 8.30 -17.03
C ALA A 127 0.15 9.61 -16.23
N LEU A 128 0.31 9.58 -14.90
CA LEU A 128 0.29 10.77 -14.06
C LEU A 128 1.56 11.62 -14.22
N ALA A 129 2.72 10.97 -14.31
CA ALA A 129 4.00 11.64 -14.56
C ALA A 129 3.97 12.42 -15.89
N GLU A 130 3.43 11.80 -16.95
CA GLU A 130 3.24 12.45 -18.25
C GLU A 130 2.19 13.57 -18.22
N ALA A 131 1.11 13.39 -17.46
CA ALA A 131 0.06 14.40 -17.35
C ALA A 131 0.49 15.63 -16.53
N ALA A 132 1.48 15.47 -15.65
CA ALA A 132 1.96 16.50 -14.74
C ALA A 132 3.49 16.41 -14.52
N PRO A 133 4.30 16.71 -15.55
CA PRO A 133 5.75 16.56 -15.47
C PRO A 133 6.38 17.34 -14.31
N GLY A 134 7.33 16.72 -13.63
CA GLY A 134 8.05 17.32 -12.49
C GLY A 134 7.28 17.35 -11.17
N ARG A 135 6.04 16.82 -11.12
CA ARG A 135 5.29 16.69 -9.87
C ARG A 135 5.41 15.27 -9.31
N PRO A 136 5.64 15.12 -8.00
CA PRO A 136 5.71 13.81 -7.39
C PRO A 136 4.32 13.15 -7.36
N VAL A 137 4.30 11.83 -7.58
CA VAL A 137 3.14 10.95 -7.45
C VAL A 137 3.30 10.13 -6.19
N ASP A 138 2.40 10.32 -5.24
CA ASP A 138 2.35 9.58 -3.98
C ASP A 138 1.35 8.43 -4.03
N ILE A 139 1.52 7.47 -3.14
CA ILE A 139 0.65 6.32 -2.99
C ILE A 139 0.24 6.19 -1.52
N LEU A 140 -1.05 6.05 -1.25
CA LEU A 140 -1.57 5.59 0.03
C LEU A 140 -2.25 4.24 -0.17
N ALA A 141 -1.72 3.20 0.45
CA ALA A 141 -2.13 1.82 0.23
C ALA A 141 -2.49 1.12 1.55
N HIS A 142 -3.66 0.50 1.61
CA HIS A 142 -4.14 -0.20 2.80
C HIS A 142 -4.01 -1.72 2.67
N SER A 143 -3.51 -2.36 3.73
CA SER A 143 -3.50 -3.81 3.88
C SER A 143 -2.85 -4.48 2.66
N LEU A 144 -3.57 -5.37 1.96
CA LEU A 144 -3.08 -6.04 0.74
C LEU A 144 -2.80 -5.10 -0.44
N GLY A 145 -3.33 -3.87 -0.41
CA GLY A 145 -2.94 -2.81 -1.35
C GLY A 145 -1.44 -2.49 -1.28
N ALA A 146 -0.78 -2.73 -0.13
CA ALA A 146 0.67 -2.57 -0.02
C ALA A 146 1.45 -3.45 -1.00
N ARG A 147 0.97 -4.67 -1.23
CA ARG A 147 1.57 -5.57 -2.23
C ARG A 147 1.38 -5.06 -3.65
N VAL A 148 0.26 -4.40 -3.94
CA VAL A 148 0.05 -3.75 -5.25
C VAL A 148 1.03 -2.59 -5.42
N ALA A 149 1.16 -1.73 -4.41
CA ALA A 149 2.07 -0.58 -4.40
C ALA A 149 3.53 -1.01 -4.58
N LEU A 150 4.00 -1.96 -3.77
CA LEU A 150 5.37 -2.47 -3.85
C LEU A 150 5.60 -3.29 -5.12
N GLY A 151 4.58 -4.04 -5.57
CA GLY A 151 4.61 -4.78 -6.83
C GLY A 151 4.69 -3.89 -8.07
N ALA A 152 4.40 -2.59 -7.97
CA ALA A 152 4.54 -1.66 -9.07
C ALA A 152 6.00 -1.27 -9.34
N LEU A 153 6.86 -1.28 -8.31
CA LEU A 153 8.24 -0.78 -8.40
C LEU A 153 9.06 -1.38 -9.55
N PRO A 154 9.05 -2.71 -9.78
CA PRO A 154 9.82 -3.32 -10.87
C PRO A 154 9.26 -3.03 -12.28
N HIS A 155 8.08 -2.42 -12.37
CA HIS A 155 7.37 -2.16 -13.62
C HIS A 155 7.32 -0.67 -14.00
N LEU A 156 7.95 0.19 -13.20
CA LEU A 156 8.00 1.62 -13.48
C LEU A 156 8.81 1.89 -14.75
N ASP A 157 8.27 2.74 -15.62
CA ASP A 157 9.05 3.36 -16.69
C ASP A 157 9.92 4.50 -16.11
N ALA A 158 10.75 5.13 -16.95
CA ALA A 158 11.67 6.18 -16.50
C ALA A 158 10.95 7.39 -15.89
N ALA A 159 9.85 7.83 -16.52
CA ALA A 159 9.06 8.97 -16.06
C ALA A 159 8.36 8.65 -14.73
N GLY A 160 7.74 7.48 -14.61
CA GLY A 160 7.08 7.02 -13.40
C GLY A 160 8.05 6.76 -12.25
N ALA A 161 9.24 6.21 -12.54
CA ALA A 161 10.30 6.04 -11.56
C ALA A 161 10.77 7.39 -10.98
N ALA A 162 11.02 8.38 -11.84
CA ALA A 162 11.42 9.72 -11.41
C ALA A 162 10.29 10.49 -10.69
N ALA A 163 9.04 10.23 -11.04
CA ALA A 163 7.88 10.89 -10.43
C ALA A 163 7.48 10.26 -9.08
N LEU A 164 7.83 9.01 -8.80
CA LEU A 164 7.35 8.33 -7.59
C LEU A 164 7.94 8.97 -6.31
N GLY A 165 7.06 9.54 -5.48
CA GLY A 165 7.43 10.33 -4.30
C GLY A 165 7.37 9.55 -2.99
N ARG A 166 6.19 9.48 -2.37
CA ARG A 166 5.96 8.84 -1.07
C ARG A 166 5.03 7.65 -1.18
N ILE A 167 5.30 6.61 -0.41
CA ILE A 167 4.41 5.44 -0.28
C ILE A 167 4.03 5.28 1.19
N ILE A 168 2.75 5.50 1.50
CA ILE A 168 2.19 5.31 2.84
C ILE A 168 1.46 3.97 2.87
N LEU A 169 1.96 3.03 3.67
CA LEU A 169 1.43 1.68 3.80
C LEU A 169 0.66 1.54 5.11
N LEU A 170 -0.66 1.53 5.03
CA LEU A 170 -1.56 1.39 6.17
C LEU A 170 -1.73 -0.08 6.54
N GLY A 171 -0.99 -0.58 7.54
CA GLY A 171 -1.06 -1.99 7.96
C GLY A 171 -0.70 -2.96 6.84
N GLY A 172 0.37 -2.67 6.09
CA GLY A 172 0.69 -3.34 4.83
C GLY A 172 0.84 -4.86 4.94
N ALA A 173 0.04 -5.60 4.17
CA ALA A 173 0.08 -7.07 4.11
C ALA A 173 1.06 -7.54 3.02
N GLU A 174 2.35 -7.41 3.31
CA GLU A 174 3.46 -7.87 2.48
C GLU A 174 4.61 -8.39 3.36
N PHE A 175 5.48 -9.22 2.80
CA PHE A 175 6.69 -9.71 3.43
C PHE A 175 7.85 -8.73 3.23
N ALA A 176 8.66 -8.55 4.28
CA ALA A 176 9.83 -7.66 4.25
C ALA A 176 10.81 -8.03 3.14
N GLY A 177 11.15 -9.31 2.99
CA GLY A 177 12.06 -9.78 1.94
C GLY A 177 11.53 -9.56 0.52
N ARG A 178 10.19 -9.56 0.33
CA ARG A 178 9.58 -9.22 -0.96
C ARG A 178 9.61 -7.72 -1.24
N ALA A 179 9.42 -6.90 -0.21
CA ALA A 179 9.60 -5.45 -0.34
C ALA A 179 11.05 -5.11 -0.72
N GLU A 180 12.04 -5.71 -0.03
CA GLU A 180 13.46 -5.55 -0.36
C GLU A 180 13.76 -5.99 -1.80
N ALA A 181 13.22 -7.13 -2.24
CA ALA A 181 13.39 -7.60 -3.62
C ALA A 181 12.73 -6.68 -4.65
N ALA A 182 11.56 -6.12 -4.35
CA ALA A 182 10.90 -5.16 -5.24
C ALA A 182 11.70 -3.86 -5.39
N PHE A 183 12.30 -3.37 -4.31
CA PHE A 183 13.23 -2.24 -4.35
C PHE A 183 14.51 -2.56 -5.14
N ALA A 184 15.07 -3.75 -4.95
CA ALA A 184 16.27 -4.17 -5.68
C ALA A 184 16.02 -4.31 -7.20
N ALA A 185 14.78 -4.61 -7.60
CA ALA A 185 14.38 -4.74 -9.00
C ALA A 185 13.82 -3.43 -9.60
N ALA A 186 13.67 -2.36 -8.80
CA ALA A 186 13.16 -1.09 -9.28
C ALA A 186 14.21 -0.34 -10.11
N PRO A 187 13.81 0.51 -11.07
CA PRO A 187 14.74 1.44 -11.71
C PRO A 187 15.45 2.32 -10.67
N GLU A 188 16.73 2.64 -10.90
CA GLU A 188 17.55 3.42 -9.94
C GLU A 188 16.93 4.78 -9.57
N ALA A 189 16.25 5.42 -10.53
CA ALA A 189 15.53 6.68 -10.31
C ALA A 189 14.34 6.55 -9.33
N ALA A 190 13.81 5.34 -9.11
CA ALA A 190 12.71 5.09 -8.19
C ALA A 190 13.21 5.03 -6.74
N CYS A 191 13.27 6.19 -6.10
CA CYS A 191 13.74 6.34 -4.71
C CYS A 191 12.65 6.87 -3.76
N PRO A 192 11.47 6.22 -3.65
CA PRO A 192 10.39 6.76 -2.83
C PRO A 192 10.69 6.71 -1.34
N GLU A 193 10.16 7.66 -0.59
CA GLU A 193 10.10 7.54 0.88
C GLU A 193 8.91 6.65 1.27
N VAL A 194 9.17 5.61 2.05
CA VAL A 194 8.14 4.65 2.49
C VAL A 194 7.84 4.81 3.97
N TYR A 195 6.55 4.94 4.28
CA TYR A 195 6.00 5.07 5.61
C TYR A 195 5.13 3.84 5.90
N SER A 196 5.69 2.85 6.61
CA SER A 196 4.93 1.71 7.12
C SER A 196 4.19 2.09 8.39
N ILE A 197 2.89 2.32 8.25
CA ILE A 197 2.05 2.61 9.40
C ILE A 197 1.68 1.28 10.07
N VAL A 198 2.06 1.14 11.34
CA VAL A 198 1.85 -0.07 12.13
C VAL A 198 1.00 0.24 13.36
N SER A 199 0.26 -0.76 13.82
CA SER A 199 -0.56 -0.67 15.03
C SER A 199 -0.69 -2.05 15.62
N ARG A 200 -0.62 -2.18 16.95
CA ARG A 200 -0.82 -3.48 17.61
C ARG A 200 -2.25 -3.99 17.41
N GLN A 201 -3.21 -3.11 17.09
CA GLN A 201 -4.58 -3.53 16.75
C GLN A 201 -4.65 -4.45 15.52
N ASN A 202 -3.59 -4.45 14.70
CA ASN A 202 -3.47 -5.27 13.50
C ASN A 202 -2.84 -6.65 13.74
N ASP A 203 -2.35 -6.94 14.95
CA ASP A 203 -1.59 -8.17 15.24
C ASP A 203 -2.29 -9.46 14.77
N PRO A 204 -3.60 -9.68 15.01
CA PRO A 204 -4.27 -10.88 14.53
C PRO A 204 -4.31 -10.97 12.99
N PHE A 205 -4.42 -9.84 12.30
CA PHE A 205 -4.45 -9.80 10.84
C PHE A 205 -3.08 -10.10 10.24
N ASP A 206 -2.00 -9.67 10.89
CA ASP A 206 -0.63 -10.04 10.49
C ASP A 206 -0.41 -11.55 10.64
N THR A 207 -0.90 -12.15 11.73
CA THR A 207 -0.83 -13.60 11.94
C THR A 207 -1.62 -14.36 10.89
N LEU A 208 -2.86 -13.94 10.59
CA LEU A 208 -3.67 -14.54 9.53
C LEU A 208 -2.99 -14.38 8.16
N PHE A 209 -2.38 -13.22 7.90
CA PHE A 209 -1.60 -12.97 6.70
C PHE A 209 -0.44 -13.97 6.57
N GLU A 210 0.42 -14.10 7.59
CA GLU A 210 1.57 -15.01 7.55
C GLU A 210 1.16 -16.49 7.41
N LEU A 211 -0.04 -16.85 7.89
CA LEU A 211 -0.61 -18.19 7.81
C LEU A 211 -1.16 -18.54 6.41
N PHE A 212 -1.83 -17.59 5.76
CA PHE A 212 -2.56 -17.83 4.51
C PHE A 212 -1.88 -17.31 3.26
N ALA A 213 -0.94 -16.38 3.39
CA ALA A 213 -0.18 -15.87 2.25
C ALA A 213 0.77 -16.94 1.68
N PRO A 214 0.97 -16.98 0.35
CA PRO A 214 1.89 -17.92 -0.26
C PRO A 214 3.33 -17.73 0.20
N ARG A 215 3.90 -18.81 0.75
CA ARG A 215 5.31 -18.86 1.17
C ARG A 215 6.19 -19.29 -0.01
N GLY A 216 7.20 -18.50 -0.29
CA GLY A 216 8.17 -18.69 -1.37
C GLY A 216 9.38 -17.78 -1.15
N ALA A 217 10.17 -17.53 -2.21
CA ALA A 217 11.28 -16.60 -2.12
C ALA A 217 10.83 -15.23 -1.59
N GLY A 218 11.60 -14.69 -0.64
CA GLY A 218 11.32 -13.42 0.04
C GLY A 218 10.14 -13.43 1.04
N ALA A 219 9.45 -14.56 1.24
CA ALA A 219 8.32 -14.66 2.18
C ALA A 219 8.80 -14.97 3.62
N ASP A 220 9.51 -14.01 4.23
CA ASP A 220 10.04 -14.10 5.58
C ASP A 220 8.97 -13.74 6.63
N HIS A 221 8.86 -12.47 6.97
CA HIS A 221 7.97 -11.93 8.00
C HIS A 221 7.16 -10.76 7.44
N ALA A 222 5.95 -10.58 7.97
CA ALA A 222 5.13 -9.42 7.64
C ALA A 222 5.91 -8.11 7.91
N LEU A 223 5.68 -7.08 7.09
CA LEU A 223 6.29 -5.75 7.22
C LEU A 223 6.14 -5.16 8.63
N SER A 224 5.03 -5.44 9.28
CA SER A 224 4.73 -5.00 10.63
C SER A 224 5.58 -5.70 11.70
N ARG A 225 6.21 -6.84 11.39
CA ARG A 225 7.05 -7.64 12.31
C ARG A 225 8.54 -7.47 12.03
N LYS A 226 8.91 -7.31 10.76
CA LYS A 226 10.28 -7.05 10.33
C LYS A 226 10.26 -5.93 9.32
N LEU A 227 10.98 -4.86 9.60
CA LEU A 227 11.13 -3.76 8.66
C LEU A 227 12.19 -4.11 7.59
N PRO A 228 11.95 -3.72 6.33
CA PRO A 228 12.98 -3.73 5.29
C PRO A 228 14.20 -2.92 5.71
N ARG A 229 15.40 -3.40 5.39
CA ARG A 229 16.66 -2.70 5.67
C ARG A 229 16.96 -1.62 4.62
N LEU A 230 16.05 -0.67 4.47
CA LEU A 230 16.12 0.39 3.45
C LEU A 230 16.25 1.77 4.10
N ARG A 231 17.12 2.64 3.56
CA ARG A 231 17.40 3.96 4.14
C ARG A 231 16.22 4.93 4.03
N ASN A 232 15.39 4.76 3.03
CA ASN A 232 14.19 5.54 2.72
C ASN A 232 12.91 4.91 3.30
N TRP A 233 13.01 4.03 4.31
CA TRP A 233 11.86 3.32 4.89
C TRP A 233 11.73 3.57 6.39
N LEU A 234 10.60 4.09 6.84
CA LEU A 234 10.28 4.28 8.25
C LEU A 234 9.04 3.49 8.63
N ALA A 235 8.97 3.01 9.88
CA ALA A 235 7.71 2.59 10.46
C ALA A 235 7.25 3.51 11.58
N LEU A 236 5.97 3.87 11.52
CA LEU A 236 5.29 4.74 12.47
C LEU A 236 4.21 3.94 13.17
N GLN A 237 4.38 3.74 14.48
CA GLN A 237 3.42 3.02 15.28
C GLN A 237 2.35 3.97 15.83
N ILE A 238 1.18 4.03 15.19
CA ILE A 238 0.15 5.04 15.50
C ILE A 238 -0.55 4.83 16.84
N ASP A 239 -0.49 3.63 17.40
CA ASP A 239 -1.07 3.32 18.71
C ASP A 239 -0.07 3.44 19.86
N SER A 240 1.16 3.90 19.61
CA SER A 240 2.15 4.12 20.65
C SER A 240 1.91 5.47 21.37
N PRO A 241 2.12 5.55 22.70
CA PRO A 241 2.09 6.83 23.41
C PRO A 241 3.12 7.83 22.87
N GLY A 242 4.29 7.36 22.41
CA GLY A 242 5.35 8.18 21.83
C GLY A 242 4.90 8.91 20.56
N THR A 243 4.34 8.18 19.59
CA THR A 243 3.81 8.75 18.35
C THR A 243 2.68 9.73 18.61
N ARG A 244 1.79 9.43 19.57
CA ARG A 244 0.70 10.35 19.94
C ARG A 244 1.22 11.66 20.50
N ARG A 245 2.15 11.62 21.48
CA ARG A 245 2.78 12.84 22.02
C ARG A 245 3.49 13.64 20.93
N TRP A 246 4.19 12.95 20.03
CA TRP A 246 4.88 13.56 18.90
C TRP A 246 3.93 14.21 17.89
N ALA A 247 2.77 13.59 17.64
CA ALA A 247 1.73 14.13 16.77
C ALA A 247 1.06 15.36 17.40
N THR A 248 0.74 15.29 18.70
CA THR A 248 0.18 16.42 19.46
C THR A 248 1.13 17.61 19.48
N SER A 249 2.45 17.39 19.59
CA SER A 249 3.43 18.48 19.52
C SER A 249 3.51 19.15 18.15
N ARG A 250 2.82 18.62 17.14
CA ARG A 250 2.69 19.15 15.77
C ARG A 250 1.27 19.61 15.46
N GLY A 251 0.42 19.72 16.47
CA GLY A 251 -0.98 20.12 16.31
C GLY A 251 -1.92 19.02 15.83
N ILE A 252 -1.44 17.78 15.66
CA ILE A 252 -2.25 16.65 15.20
C ILE A 252 -2.85 15.93 16.41
N ALA A 253 -4.19 15.90 16.49
CA ALA A 253 -4.92 15.26 17.58
C ALA A 253 -5.05 13.74 17.34
N LEU A 254 -3.93 13.01 17.42
CA LEU A 254 -3.91 11.56 17.29
C LEU A 254 -4.39 10.86 18.58
N GLU A 255 -5.60 10.31 18.53
CA GLU A 255 -6.23 9.68 19.71
C GLU A 255 -5.65 8.30 20.05
N ALA A 256 -5.96 7.82 21.25
CA ALA A 256 -5.70 6.43 21.60
C ALA A 256 -6.75 5.51 20.94
N PRO A 257 -6.39 4.29 20.52
CA PRO A 257 -7.38 3.35 20.02
C PRO A 257 -8.38 2.93 21.11
N ALA A 258 -9.67 2.92 20.79
CA ALA A 258 -10.74 2.48 21.70
C ALA A 258 -10.82 0.95 21.87
N GLY A 259 -10.29 0.18 20.92
CA GLY A 259 -10.38 -1.28 20.90
C GLY A 259 -9.03 -1.98 20.72
N ARG A 260 -8.94 -3.25 21.11
CA ARG A 260 -7.69 -4.04 20.99
C ARG A 260 -7.46 -4.63 19.60
N ILE A 261 -8.51 -4.87 18.82
CA ILE A 261 -8.43 -5.47 17.47
C ILE A 261 -9.23 -4.59 16.52
N CYS A 262 -8.56 -4.03 15.52
CA CYS A 262 -9.19 -3.24 14.48
C CYS A 262 -8.28 -3.14 13.26
N HIS A 263 -8.68 -3.74 12.14
CA HIS A 263 -7.92 -3.62 10.90
C HIS A 263 -8.09 -2.25 10.26
N ASN A 264 -9.28 -1.67 10.33
CA ASN A 264 -9.58 -0.38 9.75
C ASN A 264 -9.05 0.79 10.60
N GLY A 265 -8.47 0.50 11.77
CA GLY A 265 -7.95 1.50 12.72
C GLY A 265 -6.95 2.45 12.07
N PHE A 266 -6.21 1.99 11.06
CA PHE A 266 -5.26 2.83 10.33
C PHE A 266 -5.86 4.07 9.69
N TYR A 267 -7.13 4.04 9.28
CA TYR A 267 -7.79 5.21 8.70
C TYR A 267 -9.06 5.59 9.46
N THR A 268 -9.48 4.86 10.48
CA THR A 268 -10.65 5.21 11.32
C THR A 268 -10.26 5.82 12.66
N LEU A 269 -9.01 5.66 13.10
CA LEU A 269 -8.50 6.32 14.31
C LEU A 269 -8.53 7.84 14.13
N PRO A 270 -9.15 8.59 15.05
CA PRO A 270 -9.14 10.06 15.00
C PRO A 270 -7.71 10.61 14.97
N GLY A 271 -7.47 11.59 14.08
CA GLY A 271 -6.16 12.17 13.81
C GLY A 271 -5.24 11.39 12.86
N ALA A 272 -5.55 10.13 12.51
CA ALA A 272 -4.68 9.34 11.63
C ALA A 272 -4.62 9.89 10.19
N MET A 273 -5.76 10.27 9.62
CA MET A 273 -5.80 10.85 8.27
C MET A 273 -5.17 12.24 8.21
N GLU A 274 -5.23 13.01 9.30
CA GLU A 274 -4.54 14.29 9.44
C GLU A 274 -3.02 14.11 9.47
N LEU A 275 -2.52 13.09 10.21
CA LEU A 275 -1.12 12.69 10.17
C LEU A 275 -0.65 12.36 8.74
N TYR A 276 -1.44 11.59 7.98
CA TYR A 276 -1.07 11.25 6.61
C TYR A 276 -1.16 12.45 5.67
N ALA A 277 -2.10 13.38 5.89
CA ALA A 277 -2.16 14.63 5.16
C ALA A 277 -0.90 15.49 5.37
N GLY A 278 -0.37 15.53 6.60
CA GLY A 278 0.93 16.14 6.91
C GLY A 278 2.07 15.44 6.18
N ILE A 279 2.13 14.10 6.20
CA ILE A 279 3.10 13.31 5.42
C ILE A 279 2.96 13.56 3.91
N LEU A 280 1.81 13.93 3.37
CA LEU A 280 1.71 14.19 1.93
C LEU A 280 2.16 15.61 1.56
N ARG A 281 1.92 16.59 2.43
CA ARG A 281 2.05 18.02 2.11
C ARG A 281 3.31 18.67 2.66
N GLU A 282 3.69 18.32 3.88
CA GLU A 282 4.80 18.94 4.60
C GLU A 282 6.07 18.14 4.41
N ARG A 283 6.56 18.12 3.17
CA ARG A 283 7.59 17.18 2.74
C ARG A 283 8.89 17.25 3.53
N GLU A 284 9.39 18.45 3.79
CA GLU A 284 10.63 18.61 4.56
C GLU A 284 10.47 18.14 6.02
N ILE A 285 9.35 18.51 6.65
CA ILE A 285 9.08 18.24 8.07
C ILE A 285 8.84 16.75 8.32
N PHE A 286 8.15 16.09 7.39
CA PHE A 286 7.78 14.67 7.50
C PHE A 286 8.69 13.74 6.69
N SER A 287 9.86 14.18 6.24
CA SER A 287 10.81 13.28 5.56
C SER A 287 11.23 12.12 6.45
N VAL A 288 11.51 10.96 5.86
CA VAL A 288 11.99 9.77 6.58
C VAL A 288 13.25 10.11 7.39
N ALA A 289 14.13 10.94 6.84
CA ALA A 289 15.31 11.43 7.54
C ALA A 289 14.96 12.24 8.79
N ALA A 290 14.06 13.23 8.68
CA ALA A 290 13.64 14.06 9.80
C ALA A 290 12.93 13.24 10.88
N LEU A 291 12.02 12.34 10.48
CA LEU A 291 11.26 11.53 11.42
C LEU A 291 12.12 10.51 12.18
N ARG A 292 13.12 9.90 11.53
CA ARG A 292 14.09 9.02 12.20
C ARG A 292 14.92 9.72 13.26
N GLY A 293 15.13 11.03 13.12
CA GLY A 293 15.80 11.85 14.12
C GLY A 293 14.97 12.06 15.40
N SER A 294 13.71 11.62 15.45
CA SER A 294 12.84 11.81 16.60
C SER A 294 12.86 10.60 17.55
N PRO A 295 13.37 10.73 18.79
CA PRO A 295 13.37 9.64 19.76
C PRO A 295 11.97 9.10 20.07
N ALA A 296 10.96 9.98 20.06
CA ALA A 296 9.56 9.61 20.32
C ALA A 296 8.96 8.65 19.28
N LEU A 297 9.58 8.55 18.10
CA LEU A 297 9.16 7.66 17.01
C LEU A 297 10.07 6.43 16.86
N ALA A 298 11.22 6.41 17.54
CA ALA A 298 12.17 5.31 17.49
C ALA A 298 11.71 4.09 18.31
N GLU A 299 10.91 4.32 19.36
CA GLU A 299 10.40 3.28 20.24
C GLU A 299 9.10 2.69 19.68
N HIS A 300 9.12 1.38 19.40
CA HIS A 300 7.92 0.61 19.09
C HIS A 300 7.49 -0.19 20.32
N GLU A 301 6.23 -0.06 20.67
CA GLU A 301 5.63 -0.86 21.73
C GLU A 301 5.52 -2.31 21.25
N PRO A 302 5.85 -3.29 22.11
CA PRO A 302 5.76 -4.69 21.71
C PRO A 302 4.32 -5.07 21.37
N ARG A 303 4.19 -5.99 20.42
CA ARG A 303 2.93 -6.66 20.07
C ARG A 303 2.33 -7.33 21.29
N TRP A 304 1.01 -7.19 21.48
CA TRP A 304 0.32 -7.88 22.59
C TRP A 304 0.04 -9.33 22.22
N ALA A 305 -0.22 -9.63 20.95
CA ALA A 305 -0.40 -10.99 20.51
C ALA A 305 0.96 -11.61 20.19
N ARG A 306 1.57 -12.25 21.18
CA ARG A 306 2.74 -13.13 20.99
C ARG A 306 2.32 -14.44 20.32
N PHE A 307 1.69 -14.36 19.15
CA PHE A 307 1.53 -15.55 18.34
C PHE A 307 2.94 -15.98 17.91
N GLY A 308 3.39 -17.12 18.45
CA GLY A 308 4.58 -17.79 17.92
C GLY A 308 4.42 -18.05 16.42
N PRO A 309 5.50 -18.34 15.68
CA PRO A 309 5.38 -18.69 14.26
C PRO A 309 4.41 -19.87 14.12
N LEU A 310 3.18 -19.60 13.66
CA LEU A 310 2.21 -20.65 13.43
C LEU A 310 2.64 -21.43 12.18
N PRO A 311 2.60 -22.78 12.21
CA PRO A 311 2.88 -23.56 11.01
C PRO A 311 1.88 -23.18 9.91
N PRO A 312 2.34 -22.99 8.66
CA PRO A 312 1.46 -22.59 7.56
C PRO A 312 0.36 -23.63 7.36
N MET A 313 -0.85 -23.18 7.02
CA MET A 313 -1.96 -24.10 6.75
C MET A 313 -1.72 -24.91 5.47
N PRO A 314 -2.18 -26.17 5.39
CA PRO A 314 -2.22 -26.93 4.15
C PRO A 314 -2.90 -26.11 3.05
N GLY A 315 -2.21 -25.88 1.94
CA GLY A 315 -2.72 -25.08 0.82
C GLY A 315 -2.31 -23.62 0.75
N ALA A 316 -1.48 -23.12 1.68
CA ALA A 316 -0.76 -21.85 1.49
C ALA A 316 0.19 -21.91 0.26
N GLY A 317 0.54 -23.12 -0.21
CA GLY A 317 1.32 -23.35 -1.42
C GLY A 317 2.82 -23.11 -1.19
N ARG A 318 3.65 -24.14 -1.41
CA ARG A 318 5.08 -23.95 -1.65
C ARG A 318 5.20 -23.51 -3.11
N GLY A 319 5.57 -22.26 -3.36
CA GLY A 319 5.92 -21.84 -4.72
C GLY A 319 6.98 -22.80 -5.26
N ARG A 320 6.74 -23.42 -6.42
CA ARG A 320 7.69 -24.31 -7.09
C ARG A 320 8.91 -23.50 -7.53
N GLY A 321 9.85 -23.28 -6.62
CA GLY A 321 11.22 -22.95 -6.97
C GLY A 321 11.88 -24.23 -7.48
N LEU A 322 12.00 -24.35 -8.81
CA LEU A 322 12.85 -25.35 -9.44
C LEU A 322 14.30 -25.02 -9.11
N PHE A 323 14.77 -25.45 -7.94
CA PHE A 323 16.20 -25.61 -7.67
C PHE A 323 16.53 -27.08 -7.95
N ARG A 324 17.07 -27.36 -9.13
CA ARG A 324 17.72 -28.65 -9.42
C ARG A 324 19.15 -28.55 -8.89
N PRO A 325 19.54 -29.27 -7.83
CA PRO A 325 20.94 -29.38 -7.49
C PRO A 325 21.64 -30.19 -8.60
N ARG A 326 22.65 -29.59 -9.24
CA ARG A 326 23.61 -30.32 -10.08
C ARG A 326 24.42 -31.20 -9.13
N ILE A 327 24.07 -32.50 -9.06
CA ILE A 327 24.92 -33.50 -8.42
C ILE A 327 26.08 -33.77 -9.40
N GLY A 328 27.27 -33.32 -9.03
CA GLY A 328 28.51 -33.62 -9.75
C GLY A 328 28.78 -35.12 -9.73
N ARG A 329 29.02 -35.70 -10.90
CA ARG A 329 29.63 -37.03 -11.00
C ARG A 329 31.14 -36.84 -10.85
N GLN A 330 31.68 -37.23 -9.71
CA GLN A 330 33.06 -37.68 -9.63
C GLN A 330 33.17 -39.00 -10.42
N ARG A 331 34.11 -39.06 -11.36
CA ARG A 331 34.70 -40.30 -11.85
C ARG A 331 36.22 -40.17 -11.69
N ALA A 332 36.75 -40.98 -10.80
CA ALA A 332 38.10 -41.55 -10.83
C ALA A 332 37.88 -43.08 -10.90
N PRO A 333 38.85 -43.93 -11.25
CA PRO A 333 40.30 -43.73 -11.21
C PRO A 333 40.90 -43.14 -12.50
#